data_AF-I3SE87-F1
#
_entry.id   AF-I3SE87-F1
#
_cell.length_a   1.000
_cell.length_b   1.000
_cell.length_c   1.000
_cell.angle_alpha   90.00
_cell.angle_beta   90.00
_cell.angle_gamma   90.00
#
_symmetry.space_group_name_H-M   'P 1'
#
loop_
_entity.id
_entity.type
_entity.pdbx_description
1 polymer ?
#
loop_
_entity_poly.entity_id
_entity_poly.type
_entity_poly.pdbx_seq_one_letter_code
_entity_poly.pdbx_strand_id
1 'polypeptide(L)'
;MVDPENYVYHYTIIEGKALLDQLEKISYEYKSMASPDGGSIIKCTTKYYTKGDAQLPDEFLKAIKEISDRSTKAVEDYLLANPDYN
;
A
#
# COMPACT_ATOMS: atom_id res chain seq x y z
N MET A 1 -5.41 -10.39 -5.76
CA MET A 1 -6.81 -10.81 -5.49
C MET A 1 -7.61 -9.54 -5.23
N VAL A 2 -8.80 -9.40 -5.80
CA VAL A 2 -9.67 -8.23 -5.63
C VAL A 2 -11.01 -8.73 -5.09
N ASP A 3 -11.53 -8.08 -4.07
CA ASP A 3 -12.87 -8.28 -3.52
C ASP A 3 -13.56 -6.91 -3.47
N PRO A 4 -14.29 -6.56 -4.54
CA PRO A 4 -14.94 -5.25 -4.65
C PRO A 4 -16.06 -5.06 -3.63
N GLU A 5 -16.77 -6.13 -3.25
CA GLU A 5 -17.90 -6.06 -2.32
C GLU A 5 -17.45 -5.66 -0.91
N ASN A 6 -16.27 -6.13 -0.50
CA ASN A 6 -15.69 -5.79 0.80
C ASN A 6 -14.62 -4.69 0.75
N TYR A 7 -14.42 -4.06 -0.43
CA TYR A 7 -13.39 -3.05 -0.68
C TYR A 7 -11.98 -3.51 -0.28
N VAL A 8 -11.66 -4.76 -0.62
CA VAL A 8 -10.38 -5.39 -0.32
C VAL A 8 -9.59 -5.63 -1.60
N TYR A 9 -8.30 -5.32 -1.56
CA TYR A 9 -7.39 -5.60 -2.66
C TYR A 9 -6.03 -6.04 -2.14
N HIS A 10 -5.54 -7.17 -2.65
CA HIS A 10 -4.26 -7.74 -2.29
C HIS A 10 -3.36 -7.87 -3.51
N TYR A 11 -2.12 -7.42 -3.39
CA TYR A 11 -1.08 -7.62 -4.39
C TYR A 11 0.26 -7.96 -3.78
N THR A 12 1.14 -8.53 -4.59
CA THR A 12 2.48 -8.93 -4.19
C THR A 12 3.49 -8.42 -5.20
N ILE A 13 4.54 -7.77 -4.70
CA ILE A 13 5.73 -7.43 -5.47
C ILE A 13 6.67 -8.63 -5.39
N ILE A 14 6.93 -9.25 -6.53
CA ILE A 14 7.83 -10.42 -6.65
C ILE A 14 9.16 -10.06 -7.35
N GLU A 15 9.23 -8.91 -8.01
CA GLU A 15 10.43 -8.41 -8.70
C GLU A 15 10.40 -6.87 -8.85
N GLY A 16 11.54 -6.30 -9.24
CA GLY A 16 11.67 -4.87 -9.57
C GLY A 16 12.53 -4.07 -8.58
N LYS A 17 12.88 -2.83 -8.96
CA LYS A 17 13.79 -1.96 -8.20
C LYS A 17 13.35 -1.63 -6.77
N ALA A 18 12.06 -1.77 -6.47
CA ALA A 18 11.52 -1.54 -5.14
C ALA A 18 11.79 -2.71 -4.17
N LEU A 19 12.13 -3.89 -4.68
CA LEU A 19 12.41 -5.09 -3.89
C LEU A 19 13.90 -5.11 -3.53
N LEU A 20 14.23 -5.05 -2.24
CA LEU A 20 15.60 -5.24 -1.78
C LEU A 20 16.07 -6.66 -2.07
N ASP A 21 17.37 -6.82 -2.31
CA ASP A 21 17.98 -8.16 -2.51
C ASP A 21 17.75 -9.11 -1.33
N GLN A 22 17.49 -8.57 -0.14
CA GLN A 22 17.20 -9.30 1.09
C GLN A 22 15.76 -9.85 1.14
N LEU A 23 14.88 -9.46 0.22
CA LEU A 23 13.49 -9.85 0.17
C LEU A 23 13.23 -10.86 -0.97
N GLU A 24 12.40 -11.86 -0.69
CA GLU A 24 11.82 -12.75 -1.70
C GLU A 24 10.61 -12.10 -2.37
N LYS A 25 9.79 -11.41 -1.57
CA LYS A 25 8.59 -10.68 -2.01
C LYS A 25 8.08 -9.73 -0.93
N ILE A 26 7.21 -8.82 -1.34
CA ILE A 26 6.41 -7.99 -0.42
C ILE A 26 4.95 -8.19 -0.76
N SER A 27 4.13 -8.58 0.21
CA SER A 27 2.68 -8.68 0.03
C SER A 27 1.99 -7.53 0.73
N TYR A 28 1.02 -6.93 0.06
CA TYR A 28 0.18 -5.89 0.60
C TYR A 28 -1.27 -6.34 0.62
N GLU A 29 -1.92 -6.04 1.74
CA GLU A 29 -3.34 -6.28 1.97
C GLU A 29 -4.02 -4.96 2.30
N TYR A 30 -4.84 -4.47 1.37
CA TYR A 30 -5.58 -3.22 1.52
C TYR A 30 -7.04 -3.50 1.82
N LYS A 31 -7.60 -2.70 2.73
CA LYS A 31 -9.04 -2.61 2.99
C LYS A 31 -9.46 -1.16 3.15
N SER A 32 -10.45 -0.73 2.39
CA SER A 32 -11.09 0.58 2.56
C SER A 32 -12.38 0.44 3.38
N MET A 33 -12.69 1.43 4.19
CA MET A 33 -13.93 1.53 4.95
C MET A 33 -14.39 2.98 4.98
N ALA A 34 -15.71 3.20 5.04
CA ALA A 34 -16.26 4.54 5.25
C ALA A 34 -15.87 5.08 6.64
N SER A 35 -15.55 6.37 6.72
CA SER A 35 -15.42 7.08 7.99
C SER A 35 -16.69 7.87 8.33
N PRO A 36 -16.96 8.14 9.62
CA PRO A 36 -18.17 8.85 10.05
C PRO A 36 -18.32 10.27 9.50
N ASP A 37 -17.23 10.88 9.03
CA ASP A 37 -17.18 12.23 8.45
C ASP A 37 -17.44 12.26 6.93
N GLY A 38 -17.82 11.12 6.34
CA GLY A 38 -18.07 11.00 4.89
C GLY A 38 -16.82 10.75 4.06
N GLY A 39 -15.65 10.60 4.68
CA GLY A 39 -14.40 10.19 4.03
C GLY A 39 -14.22 8.67 3.95
N SER A 40 -12.96 8.27 3.80
CA SER A 40 -12.56 6.85 3.84
C SER A 40 -11.33 6.62 4.71
N ILE A 41 -11.25 5.45 5.33
CA ILE A 41 -10.10 4.96 6.07
C ILE A 41 -9.53 3.76 5.29
N ILE A 42 -8.29 3.90 4.83
CA ILE A 42 -7.55 2.81 4.19
C ILE A 42 -6.66 2.14 5.24
N LYS A 43 -6.90 0.86 5.49
CA LYS A 43 -5.99 0.00 6.25
C LYS A 43 -5.10 -0.77 5.29
N CYS A 44 -3.79 -0.68 5.49
CA CYS A 44 -2.80 -1.45 4.75
C CYS A 44 -2.01 -2.33 5.72
N THR A 45 -1.97 -3.63 5.45
CA THR A 45 -1.05 -4.57 6.09
C THR A 45 0.01 -4.98 5.09
N THR A 46 1.28 -4.71 5.42
CA THR A 46 2.42 -5.06 4.59
C THR A 46 3.19 -6.21 5.23
N LYS A 47 3.41 -7.28 4.47
CA LYS A 47 4.16 -8.46 4.88
C LYS A 47 5.45 -8.53 4.07
N TYR A 48 6.58 -8.51 4.76
CA TYR A 48 7.90 -8.62 4.17
C TYR A 48 8.41 -10.04 4.33
N TYR A 49 8.77 -10.68 3.22
CA TYR A 49 9.29 -12.05 3.21
C TYR A 49 10.80 -11.97 2.94
N THR A 50 11.60 -12.18 3.98
CA THR A 50 13.07 -12.08 3.93
C THR A 50 13.69 -13.38 3.44
N LYS A 51 14.84 -13.26 2.79
CA LYS A 51 15.71 -14.41 2.50
C LYS A 51 16.44 -14.80 3.78
N GLY A 52 16.07 -15.95 4.35
CA GLY A 52 16.58 -16.39 5.65
C GLY A 52 16.29 -15.35 6.75
N ASP A 53 17.22 -15.23 7.70
CA ASP A 53 17.10 -14.36 8.87
C ASP A 53 17.55 -12.91 8.63
N ALA A 54 17.51 -12.44 7.37
CA ALA A 54 17.92 -11.08 7.03
C ALA A 54 17.05 -10.04 7.75
N GLN A 55 17.68 -8.99 8.29
CA GLN A 55 16.99 -7.87 8.92
C GLN A 55 16.80 -6.73 7.92
N LEU A 56 15.61 -6.14 7.93
CA LEU A 56 15.31 -5.00 7.08
C LEU A 56 15.80 -3.71 7.73
N PRO A 57 16.46 -2.81 6.98
CA PRO A 57 16.86 -1.51 7.50
C PRO A 57 15.62 -0.67 7.86
N ASP A 58 15.68 0.04 9.00
CA ASP A 58 14.60 0.95 9.41
C ASP A 58 14.34 2.06 8.36
N GLU A 59 15.39 2.53 7.69
CA GLU A 59 15.30 3.52 6.62
C GLU A 59 14.47 3.02 5.44
N PHE A 60 14.56 1.73 5.11
CA PHE A 60 13.75 1.12 4.05
C PHE A 60 12.27 1.10 4.44
N LEU A 61 11.95 0.70 5.67
CA LEU A 61 10.58 0.68 6.18
C LEU A 61 9.97 2.08 6.20
N LYS A 62 10.76 3.08 6.61
CA LYS A 62 10.36 4.48 6.58
C LYS A 62 10.11 4.99 5.16
N ALA A 63 11.02 4.68 4.23
CA ALA A 63 10.88 5.08 2.83
C ALA A 63 9.62 4.48 2.18
N ILE A 64 9.31 3.21 2.43
CA ILE A 64 8.08 2.58 1.93
C ILE A 64 6.84 3.28 2.50
N LYS A 65 6.85 3.60 3.80
CA LYS A 65 5.74 4.32 4.42
C LYS A 65 5.54 5.69 3.78
N GLU A 66 6.61 6.45 3.57
CA GLU A 66 6.54 7.76 2.91
C GLU A 66 6.07 7.69 1.45
N ILE A 67 6.43 6.63 0.72
CA ILE A 67 5.89 6.38 -0.64
C ILE A 67 4.39 6.10 -0.58
N SER A 68 3.93 5.28 0.37
CA SER A 68 2.50 5.00 0.56
C SER A 68 1.70 6.26 0.90
N ASP A 69 2.22 7.08 1.82
CA ASP A 69 1.56 8.31 2.26
C ASP A 69 1.47 9.31 1.08
N ARG A 70 2.56 9.50 0.32
CA ARG A 70 2.57 10.36 -0.88
C ARG A 70 1.63 9.86 -1.98
N SER A 71 1.59 8.56 -2.23
CA SER A 71 0.73 7.97 -3.26
C SER A 71 -0.75 8.15 -2.90
N THR A 72 -1.10 7.95 -1.64
CA THR A 72 -2.46 8.18 -1.13
C THR A 72 -2.86 9.64 -1.30
N LYS A 73 -1.97 10.58 -0.94
CA LYS A 73 -2.23 12.01 -1.08
C LYS A 73 -2.43 12.44 -2.54
N ALA A 74 -1.60 11.92 -3.46
CA ALA A 74 -1.74 12.23 -4.88
C ALA A 74 -3.09 11.76 -5.46
N VAL A 75 -3.57 10.59 -5.05
CA VAL A 75 -4.89 10.08 -5.45
C VAL A 75 -6.01 10.95 -4.86
N GLU A 76 -5.93 11.27 -3.57
CA GLU A 76 -6.90 12.15 -2.91
C GLU A 76 -6.99 13.53 -3.62
N ASP A 77 -5.85 14.18 -3.85
CA ASP A 77 -5.80 15.49 -4.51
C ASP A 77 -6.38 15.44 -5.92
N TYR A 78 -6.10 14.37 -6.67
CA TYR A 78 -6.67 14.18 -8.00
C TYR A 78 -8.19 14.01 -7.95
N LEU A 79 -8.72 13.18 -7.05
CA LEU A 79 -10.16 12.96 -6.91
C LEU A 79 -10.90 14.23 -6.44
N LEU A 80 -10.30 15.00 -5.53
CA LEU A 80 -10.86 16.28 -5.07
C LEU A 80 -10.91 17.33 -6.20
N ALA A 81 -9.88 17.37 -7.04
CA ALA A 81 -9.85 18.28 -8.19
C ALA A 81 -10.75 17.82 -9.35
N ASN A 82 -11.14 16.55 -9.40
CA ASN A 82 -11.89 15.94 -10.49
C ASN A 82 -13.07 15.10 -9.96
N PRO A 83 -14.10 15.72 -9.35
CA PRO A 83 -15.22 15.00 -8.71
C PRO A 83 -16.09 14.20 -9.70
N ASP A 84 -16.09 14.58 -10.98
CA ASP A 84 -16.88 13.94 -12.05
C ASP A 84 -16.02 13.02 -12.94
N TYR A 85 -14.87 12.55 -12.44
CA TYR A 85 -14.05 11.55 -13.13
C TYR A 85 -14.88 10.26 -13.35
N ASN A 86 -14.83 9.74 -14.60
CA ASN A 86 -15.62 8.62 -15.13
C ASN A 86 -15.81 7.41 -14.20
#